data_AF-A0A7W4UXZ2-F1
#
_entry.id   AF-A0A7W4UXZ2-F1
#
_cell.length_a   1.000
_cell.length_b   1.000
_cell.length_c   1.000
_cell.angle_alpha   90.00
_cell.angle_beta   90.00
_cell.angle_gamma   90.00
#
_symmetry.space_group_name_H-M   'P 1'
#
loop_
_entity.id
_entity.type
_entity.pdbx_description
1 polymer ?
#
loop_
_entity_poly.entity_id
_entity_poly.type
_entity_poly.pdbx_seq_one_letter_code
_entity_poly.pdbx_strand_id
1 'polypeptide(L)' 'MIDDLERSIWNQFIDNARNAIGDRNLQDVAAKAGMKPRHLKGILRRRTVPDLADIRALEIALRTELWPAPKPDAPDE' A
#
# COMPACT_ATOMS: atom_id res chain seq x y z
N MET A 1 -7.23 -3.45 21.13
CA MET A 1 -6.83 -4.74 20.51
C MET A 1 -7.18 -4.81 19.03
N ILE A 2 -8.43 -4.50 18.60
CA ILE A 2 -8.77 -4.42 17.16
C ILE A 2 -8.03 -3.26 16.48
N ASP A 3 -7.95 -2.09 17.13
CA ASP A 3 -7.28 -0.90 16.59
C ASP A 3 -5.77 -1.10 16.33
N ASP A 4 -5.10 -1.93 17.13
CA ASP A 4 -3.66 -2.20 16.99
C ASP A 4 -3.39 -3.10 15.79
N LEU A 5 -4.27 -4.09 15.57
CA LEU A 5 -4.21 -4.97 14.40
C LEU A 5 -4.47 -4.20 13.11
N GLU A 6 -5.50 -3.36 13.08
CA GLU A 6 -5.83 -2.54 11.92
C GLU A 6 -4.67 -1.59 11.57
N ARG A 7 -4.07 -0.93 12.58
CA ARG A 7 -2.88 -0.10 12.39
C ARG A 7 -1.69 -0.90 11.86
N SER A 8 -1.49 -2.12 12.34
CA SER A 8 -0.42 -3.00 11.86
C SER A 8 -0.59 -3.35 10.38
N ILE A 9 -1.80 -3.70 9.96
CA ILE A 9 -2.13 -4.02 8.57
C ILE A 9 -1.86 -2.81 7.66
N TRP A 10 -2.34 -1.62 8.05
CA TRP A 10 -2.10 -0.41 7.27
C TRP A 10 -0.63 -0.01 7.20
N ASN A 11 0.12 -0.21 8.28
CA ASN A 11 1.55 0.04 8.28
C ASN A 11 2.27 -0.87 7.29
N GLN A 12 1.94 -2.16 7.30
CA GLN A 12 2.54 -3.13 6.40
C GLN A 12 2.16 -2.86 4.94
N PHE A 13 0.90 -2.50 4.66
CA PHE A 13 0.48 -2.05 3.34
C PHE A 13 1.32 -0.85 2.85
N ILE A 14 1.53 0.17 3.69
CA ILE A 14 2.31 1.37 3.31
C ILE A 14 3.78 1.02 3.08
N ASP A 15 4.35 0.12 3.87
CA ASP A 15 5.73 -0.29 3.70
C ASP A 15 5.89 -1.14 2.42
N ASN A 16 4.94 -2.03 2.12
CA ASN A 16 4.88 -2.73 0.82
C ASN A 16 4.79 -1.74 -0.35
N ALA A 17 3.93 -0.72 -0.25
CA ALA A 17 3.79 0.30 -1.28
C ALA A 17 5.08 1.09 -1.49
N ARG A 18 5.78 1.47 -0.41
CA ARG A 18 7.09 2.15 -0.50
C ARG A 18 8.16 1.28 -1.14
N ASN A 19 8.25 0.02 -0.73
CA ASN A 19 9.20 -0.94 -1.28
C ASN A 19 8.93 -1.20 -2.77
N ALA A 20 7.66 -1.37 -3.13
CA ALA A 20 7.26 -1.51 -4.52
C ALA A 20 7.65 -0.26 -5.32
N ILE A 21 7.32 0.94 -4.85
CA ILE A 21 7.71 2.18 -5.55
C ILE A 21 9.23 2.24 -5.75
N GLY A 22 10.03 1.96 -4.73
CA GLY A 22 11.48 2.03 -4.80
C GLY A 22 11.95 3.42 -5.25
N ASP A 23 12.84 3.46 -6.23
CA ASP A 23 13.37 4.71 -6.80
C ASP A 23 12.49 5.32 -7.91
N ARG A 24 11.31 4.74 -8.16
CA ARG A 24 10.39 5.26 -9.18
C ARG A 24 9.87 6.64 -8.81
N ASN A 25 9.72 7.50 -9.81
CA ASN A 25 9.12 8.82 -9.64
C ASN A 25 7.67 8.70 -9.16
N LEU A 26 7.36 9.31 -8.01
CA LEU A 26 6.02 9.33 -7.43
C LEU A 26 4.97 9.96 -8.36
N GLN A 27 5.34 10.91 -9.21
CA GLN A 27 4.41 11.49 -10.18
C GLN A 27 3.98 10.45 -11.22
N ASP A 28 4.93 9.67 -11.73
CA ASP A 28 4.66 8.64 -12.73
C ASP A 28 3.83 7.50 -12.14
N VAL A 29 4.12 7.11 -10.90
CA VAL A 29 3.32 6.11 -10.17
C VAL A 29 1.88 6.61 -9.96
N ALA A 30 1.71 7.85 -9.50
CA ALA A 30 0.39 8.43 -9.30
C ALA A 30 -0.39 8.53 -10.61
N ALA A 31 0.27 8.94 -11.70
CA ALA A 31 -0.34 8.99 -13.03
C ALA A 31 -0.77 7.60 -13.52
N LYS A 32 0.08 6.58 -13.36
CA LYS A 32 -0.27 5.18 -13.70
C LYS A 32 -1.44 4.64 -12.86
N ALA A 33 -1.53 5.05 -11.60
CA ALA A 33 -2.62 4.70 -10.71
C ALA A 33 -3.85 5.61 -10.86
N GLY A 34 -3.87 6.53 -11.83
CA GLY A 34 -5.01 7.41 -12.08
C GLY A 34 -5.33 8.38 -10.92
N MET A 35 -4.36 8.65 -10.03
CA MET A 35 -4.56 9.46 -8.83
C MET A 35 -3.67 10.71 -8.80
N LYS A 36 -4.05 11.69 -7.98
CA LYS A 36 -3.25 12.92 -7.82
C LYS A 36 -1.97 12.60 -7.02
N PRO A 37 -0.78 13.13 -7.41
CA PRO A 37 0.46 12.90 -6.65
C PRO A 37 0.38 13.29 -5.17
N ARG A 38 -0.40 14.33 -4.84
CA ARG A 38 -0.65 14.75 -3.45
C ARG A 38 -1.39 13.69 -2.62
N HIS A 39 -2.28 12.92 -3.27
CA HIS A 39 -3.07 11.86 -2.64
C HIS A 39 -2.17 10.67 -2.30
N LEU A 40 -1.42 10.18 -3.29
CA LEU A 40 -0.39 9.15 -3.09
C LEU A 40 0.59 9.54 -1.98
N LYS A 41 1.07 10.77 -1.98
CA LYS A 41 1.96 11.29 -0.93
C LYS A 41 1.29 11.34 0.45
N GLY A 42 -0.03 11.56 0.51
CA GLY A 42 -0.82 11.50 1.74
C GLY A 42 -0.89 10.09 2.31
N ILE A 43 -1.21 9.11 1.45
CA ILE A 43 -1.24 7.67 1.78
C ILE A 43 0.13 7.22 2.30
N LEU A 44 1.21 7.46 1.54
CA LEU A 44 2.57 7.04 1.93
C LEU A 44 3.07 7.73 3.21
N ARG A 45 2.48 8.85 3.63
CA ARG A 45 2.82 9.57 4.86
C ARG A 45 1.86 9.27 6.01
N ARG A 46 0.96 8.30 5.87
CA ARG A 46 -0.04 7.94 6.89
C ARG A 46 -0.97 9.11 7.24
N ARG A 47 -1.15 10.06 6.32
CA ARG A 47 -2.07 11.22 6.49
C ARG A 47 -3.44 10.97 5.88
N THR A 48 -3.55 9.94 5.06
CA THR A 48 -4.77 9.57 4.34
C THR A 48 -4.87 8.05 4.39
N VAL A 49 -6.03 7.54 4.82
CA VAL A 49 -6.35 6.13 4.71
C VAL A 49 -6.85 5.89 3.28
N PRO A 50 -6.19 5.03 2.48
CA PRO A 50 -6.65 4.73 1.14
C PRO A 50 -7.94 3.92 1.20
N ASP A 51 -8.84 4.13 0.25
CA ASP A 51 -9.99 3.26 0.06
C ASP A 51 -9.64 2.03 -0.81
N LEU A 52 -10.62 1.15 -1.05
CA LEU A 52 -10.43 -0.03 -1.90
C LEU A 52 -10.05 0.33 -3.35
N ALA A 53 -10.50 1.47 -3.86
CA ALA A 53 -10.18 1.91 -5.21
C ALA A 53 -8.71 2.37 -5.29
N ASP A 54 -8.25 3.12 -4.27
CA ASP A 54 -6.85 3.51 -4.12
C ASP A 54 -5.92 2.29 -4.05
N ILE A 55 -6.27 1.31 -3.22
CA ILE A 55 -5.51 0.05 -3.09
C ILE A 55 -5.41 -0.62 -4.44
N ARG A 56 -6.54 -0.87 -5.10
CA ARG A 56 -6.58 -1.59 -6.37
C ARG A 56 -5.81 -0.87 -7.47
N ALA A 57 -5.94 0.46 -7.52
CA ALA A 57 -5.22 1.28 -8.49
C ALA A 57 -3.70 1.21 -8.29
N LEU A 58 -3.22 1.21 -7.04
CA LEU A 58 -1.80 1.10 -6.73
C LEU A 58 -1.25 -0.30 -7.07
N GLU A 59 -1.98 -1.36 -6.77
CA GLU A 59 -1.55 -2.73 -7.11
C GLU A 59 -1.42 -2.92 -8.63
N ILE A 60 -2.39 -2.41 -9.40
CA ILE A 60 -2.34 -2.44 -10.87
C ILE A 60 -1.15 -1.62 -11.39
N ALA A 61 -0.96 -0.40 -10.88
CA ALA A 61 0.10 0.49 -11.32
C ALA A 61 1.51 -0.03 -10.99
N LEU A 62 1.65 -0.68 -9.84
CA LEU A 62 2.92 -1.22 -9.34
C LEU A 62 3.15 -2.67 -9.78
N ARG A 63 2.12 -3.35 -10.32
CA ARG A 63 2.11 -4.76 -10.74
C ARG A 63 2.53 -5.70 -9.62
N THR A 64 2.01 -5.47 -8.42
CA THR A 64 2.35 -6.25 -7.23
C THR A 64 1.22 -6.15 -6.22
N GLU A 65 1.01 -7.21 -5.44
CA GLU A 65 0.09 -7.20 -4.31
C GLU A 65 0.68 -6.37 -3.17
N LEU A 66 -0.09 -5.42 -2.68
CA LEU A 66 0.34 -4.52 -1.60
C LEU A 66 -0.32 -4.91 -0.28
N TRP A 67 -1.49 -5.53 -0.37
CA TRP A 67 -2.20 -6.00 0.81
C TRP A 67 -1.33 -7.00 1.59
N PRO A 68 -1.26 -6.89 2.93
CA PRO A 68 -0.55 -7.88 3.73
C PRO A 68 -1.18 -9.25 3.50
N ALA A 69 -0.43 -10.16 2.88
CA ALA A 69 -0.83 -11.55 2.82
C ALA A 69 -0.81 -12.10 4.25
N PRO A 70 -1.81 -12.91 4.65
CA PRO A 70 -1.63 -13.75 5.82
C PRO A 70 -0.36 -14.56 5.59
N LYS A 71 0.57 -14.50 6.54
CA LYS A 71 1.73 -15.40 6.54
C LYS A 71 1.13 -16.81 6.35
N PRO A 72 1.50 -17.56 5.31
CA PRO A 72 1.04 -18.95 5.23
C PRO A 72 1.46 -19.57 6.55
N ASP A 73 0.48 -20.15 7.25
CA ASP A 73 0.72 -20.82 8.53
C ASP A 73 2.03 -21.58 8.38
N ALA A 74 3.03 -21.21 9.19
CA ALA A 74 4.25 -21.99 9.23
C ALA A 74 3.81 -23.44 9.44
N PRO A 75 4.29 -24.41 8.65
CA PRO A 75 3.82 -25.78 8.78
C PRO A 75 3.93 -26.15 10.24
N ASP A 76 2.82 -26.63 10.82
CA ASP A 76 2.77 -27.10 12.20
C ASP A 76 3.95 -28.09 12.38
N GLU A 77 4.99 -27.66 13.11
CA GLU A 77 6.11 -28.53 13.52
C GLU A 77 5.65 -29.53 14.58
#